data_AF-A0A7R9JGE8-F1
#
_entry.id   AF-A0A7R9JGE8-F1
#
_cell.length_a   1.000
_cell.length_b   1.000
_cell.length_c   1.000
_cell.angle_alpha   90.00
_cell.angle_beta   90.00
_cell.angle_gamma   90.00
#
_symmetry.space_group_name_H-M   'P 1'
#
loop_
_entity.id
_entity.type
_entity.pdbx_description
1 polymer ?
#
loop_
_entity_poly.entity_id
_entity_poly.type
_entity_poly.pdbx_seq_one_letter_code
_entity_poly.pdbx_strand_id
1 'polypeptide(L)'
;MDGEWTGVSKCGLACPGVGGMTSELVSVSASGSMSPAFVYHGSLQCVVGGNQRRVKWTDPSHCPAMWDGWDCWNSTPEGSTQYNYCKEYVYSSDKPPKCNHPCLKQCFSRNKTMSEATWNITSNYQGCSTRSRLAFRYLYHVGLLSVSTFSSIPAVIIFFSY
;
A
#
# COMPACT_ATOMS: atom_id res chain seq x y z
N MET A 1 -1.55 -24.83 -16.43
CA MET A 1 -2.42 -23.76 -16.94
C MET A 1 -1.86 -22.47 -16.40
N ASP A 2 -0.85 -22.02 -17.11
CA ASP A 2 0.22 -21.19 -16.59
C ASP A 2 0.07 -19.85 -17.31
N GLY A 3 -0.40 -18.84 -16.58
CA GLY A 3 -0.66 -17.50 -17.11
C GLY A 3 0.62 -16.67 -17.10
N GLU A 4 1.28 -16.67 -18.24
CA GLU A 4 2.45 -15.86 -18.60
C GLU A 4 2.13 -14.35 -18.57
N TRP A 5 2.77 -13.60 -17.67
CA TRP A 5 2.65 -12.14 -17.60
C TRP A 5 3.72 -11.48 -18.46
N THR A 6 3.48 -11.42 -19.78
CA THR A 6 4.23 -10.51 -20.67
C THR A 6 3.52 -9.15 -20.71
N GLY A 7 4.19 -8.10 -20.24
CA GLY A 7 3.66 -6.73 -20.36
C GLY A 7 4.29 -5.71 -19.44
N VAL A 8 5.40 -5.10 -19.88
CA VAL A 8 5.98 -3.93 -19.23
C VAL A 8 5.10 -2.69 -19.50
N SER A 9 4.77 -1.99 -18.42
CA SER A 9 4.36 -0.57 -18.33
C SER A 9 3.10 -0.10 -19.09
N LYS A 10 2.06 0.23 -18.33
CA LYS A 10 1.36 1.52 -18.44
C LYS A 10 0.70 1.85 -17.11
N CYS A 11 1.27 2.82 -16.39
CA CYS A 11 0.59 3.48 -15.29
C CYS A 11 -0.59 4.25 -15.91
N GLY A 12 -1.81 3.76 -15.73
CA GLY A 12 -3.01 4.41 -16.27
C GLY A 12 -4.03 3.44 -16.87
N LEU A 13 -4.64 2.60 -16.03
CA LEU A 13 -5.99 2.10 -16.27
C LEU A 13 -6.71 2.21 -14.92
N ALA A 14 -7.62 3.17 -14.84
CA ALA A 14 -8.47 3.38 -13.67
C ALA A 14 -9.37 2.14 -13.50
N CYS A 15 -9.31 1.50 -12.33
CA CYS A 15 -10.32 0.53 -11.95
C CYS A 15 -11.66 1.26 -11.75
N PRO A 16 -12.77 0.74 -12.28
CA PRO A 16 -14.07 1.37 -12.17
C PRO A 16 -14.54 1.32 -10.71
N GLY A 17 -14.61 2.47 -10.05
CA GLY A 17 -15.09 2.55 -8.66
C GLY A 17 -14.69 3.81 -7.90
N VAL A 18 -13.76 4.61 -8.42
CA VAL A 18 -13.39 5.89 -7.79
C VAL A 18 -14.35 6.98 -8.28
N GLY A 19 -15.47 7.14 -7.58
CA GLY A 19 -16.15 8.43 -7.56
C GLY A 19 -15.15 9.46 -7.05
N GLY A 20 -14.84 10.45 -7.89
CA GLY A 20 -13.77 11.42 -7.65
C GLY A 20 -13.92 12.11 -6.30
N MET A 21 -12.92 11.97 -5.44
CA MET A 21 -12.64 12.98 -4.42
C MET A 21 -11.79 14.03 -5.08
N THR A 22 -12.39 15.21 -5.25
CA THR A 22 -11.69 16.41 -5.67
C THR A 22 -10.54 16.68 -4.71
N SER A 23 -9.39 16.98 -5.29
CA SER A 23 -8.19 17.44 -4.65
C SER A 23 -8.43 18.78 -3.95
N GLU A 24 -8.93 18.76 -2.73
CA GLU A 24 -8.86 19.91 -1.83
C GLU A 24 -8.04 19.51 -0.59
N LEU A 25 -6.78 19.96 -0.61
CA LEU A 25 -5.88 20.16 0.53
C LEU A 25 -5.80 19.00 1.54
N VAL A 26 -5.10 17.93 1.18
CA VAL A 26 -4.54 16.99 2.17
C VAL A 26 -3.32 17.65 2.81
N SER A 27 -3.50 18.27 3.97
CA SER A 27 -2.38 18.67 4.83
C SER A 27 -1.76 17.42 5.45
N VAL A 28 -0.83 16.79 4.73
CA VAL A 28 0.04 15.74 5.27
C VAL A 28 0.98 16.41 6.26
N SER A 29 0.80 16.17 7.56
CA SER A 29 1.76 16.55 8.59
C SER A 29 3.12 15.93 8.25
N ALA A 30 4.19 16.72 8.39
CA ALA A 30 5.59 16.37 8.10
C ALA A 30 6.17 15.22 8.97
N SER A 31 5.30 14.50 9.70
CA SER A 31 5.64 13.41 10.62
C SER A 31 5.25 12.01 10.09
N GLY A 32 4.68 11.89 8.89
CA GLY A 32 4.26 10.58 8.33
C GLY A 32 3.16 9.88 9.14
N SER A 33 2.51 10.57 10.08
CA SER A 33 1.40 10.06 10.88
C SER A 33 0.09 10.66 10.40
N MET A 34 -0.85 9.82 9.94
CA MET A 34 -2.23 10.26 9.70
C MET A 34 -2.83 10.84 10.99
N SER A 35 -3.43 12.02 10.90
CA SER A 35 -4.20 12.59 12.00
C SER A 35 -5.36 11.66 12.37
N PRO A 36 -5.73 11.52 13.66
CA PRO A 36 -6.91 10.77 14.07
C PRO A 36 -8.16 11.20 13.28
N ALA A 37 -8.33 12.50 13.05
CA ALA A 37 -9.45 13.05 12.29
C ALA A 37 -9.50 12.51 10.85
N PHE A 38 -8.35 12.26 10.23
CA PHE A 38 -8.26 11.72 8.87
C PHE A 38 -8.73 10.26 8.82
N VAL A 39 -8.33 9.44 9.81
CA VAL A 39 -8.78 8.04 9.91
C VAL A 39 -10.29 7.96 10.15
N TYR A 40 -10.81 8.80 11.05
CA TYR A 40 -12.25 8.86 11.31
C TYR A 40 -13.04 9.29 10.07
N HIS A 41 -12.59 10.34 9.38
CA HIS A 41 -13.26 10.79 8.16
C HIS A 41 -13.22 9.72 7.05
N GLY A 42 -12.09 9.03 6.88
CA GLY A 42 -11.95 7.90 5.97
C GLY A 42 -12.91 6.75 6.29
N SER A 43 -13.06 6.40 7.57
CA SER A 43 -14.01 5.37 8.00
C SER A 43 -15.46 5.75 7.70
N LEU A 44 -15.84 7.01 7.91
CA LEU A 44 -17.19 7.51 7.62
C LEU A 44 -17.48 7.46 6.12
N GLN A 45 -16.54 7.93 5.30
CA GLN A 45 -16.68 7.89 3.85
C GLN A 45 -16.72 6.47 3.30
N CYS A 46 -16.05 5.50 3.94
CA CYS A 46 -16.13 4.11 3.52
C CYS A 46 -17.52 3.52 3.77
N VAL A 47 -18.07 3.74 4.96
CA VAL A 47 -19.39 3.21 5.34
C VAL A 47 -20.51 3.91 4.55
N VAL A 48 -20.43 5.22 4.34
CA VAL A 48 -21.47 6.01 3.66
C VAL A 48 -21.31 6.01 2.14
N GLY A 49 -20.08 5.99 1.64
CA GLY A 49 -19.72 6.11 0.22
C GLY A 49 -19.56 4.78 -0.52
N GLY A 50 -19.49 3.65 0.20
CA GLY A 50 -19.64 2.34 -0.42
C GLY A 50 -20.96 2.33 -1.18
N ASN A 51 -20.96 2.15 -2.50
CA ASN A 51 -22.19 2.05 -3.28
C ASN A 51 -22.84 0.69 -3.00
N GLN A 52 -23.52 0.61 -1.87
CA GLN A 52 -24.07 -0.61 -1.27
C GLN A 52 -25.33 -1.12 -1.98
N ARG A 53 -25.62 -0.59 -3.16
CA ARG A 53 -26.91 -0.77 -3.83
C ARG A 53 -27.07 -2.15 -4.48
N ARG A 54 -26.09 -3.07 -4.35
CA ARG A 54 -26.14 -4.38 -5.02
C ARG A 54 -25.79 -5.61 -4.17
N VAL A 55 -25.11 -5.47 -3.03
CA VAL A 55 -24.75 -6.63 -2.19
C VAL A 55 -25.45 -6.49 -0.85
N LYS A 56 -26.25 -7.49 -0.50
CA LYS A 56 -26.99 -7.48 0.75
C LYS A 56 -25.95 -7.75 1.84
N TRP A 57 -25.88 -6.89 2.85
CA TRP A 57 -24.98 -7.03 4.01
C TRP A 57 -25.03 -8.36 4.77
N THR A 58 -26.01 -9.20 4.43
CA THR A 58 -26.30 -10.49 5.04
C THR A 58 -26.09 -11.65 4.06
N ASP A 59 -25.46 -11.43 2.90
CA ASP A 59 -25.10 -12.53 1.99
C ASP A 59 -23.92 -13.32 2.59
N PRO A 60 -24.13 -14.55 3.09
CA PRO A 60 -23.09 -15.31 3.79
C PRO A 60 -21.95 -15.77 2.88
N SER A 61 -22.11 -15.62 1.56
CA SER A 61 -21.13 -15.93 0.51
C SER A 61 -20.29 -14.72 0.09
N HIS A 62 -20.43 -13.57 0.75
CA HIS A 62 -19.65 -12.38 0.47
C HIS A 62 -19.06 -11.83 1.76
N CYS A 63 -17.84 -11.33 1.68
CA CYS A 63 -17.33 -10.48 2.75
C CYS A 63 -18.03 -9.11 2.67
N PRO A 64 -18.53 -8.58 3.79
CA PRO A 64 -19.23 -7.29 3.83
C PRO A 64 -18.28 -6.13 3.53
N ALA A 65 -18.75 -4.97 3.06
CA ALA A 65 -17.85 -3.82 2.89
C ALA A 65 -17.25 -3.39 4.25
N MET A 66 -15.94 -3.10 4.31
CA MET A 66 -15.28 -2.75 5.56
C MET A 66 -14.16 -1.71 5.40
N TRP A 67 -13.89 -0.99 6.49
CA TRP A 67 -12.72 -0.13 6.64
C TRP A 67 -11.66 -0.84 7.50
N ASP A 68 -10.41 -0.87 7.05
CA ASP A 68 -9.31 -1.55 7.77
C ASP A 68 -8.31 -0.59 8.44
N GLY A 69 -8.62 0.71 8.45
CA GLY A 69 -7.73 1.76 8.94
C GLY A 69 -6.92 2.47 7.85
N TRP A 70 -6.82 1.88 6.66
CA TRP A 70 -6.00 2.42 5.56
C TRP A 70 -6.77 2.53 4.25
N ASP A 71 -7.64 1.58 3.94
CA ASP A 71 -8.43 1.61 2.72
C ASP A 71 -9.84 1.03 2.93
N CYS A 72 -10.74 1.43 2.03
CA CYS A 72 -12.11 0.94 2.02
C CYS A 72 -12.21 -0.28 1.10
N TRP A 73 -12.63 -1.40 1.69
CA TRP A 73 -12.80 -2.66 1.00
C TRP A 73 -14.28 -2.85 0.68
N ASN A 74 -14.62 -2.91 -0.62
CA ASN A 74 -15.98 -3.17 -1.05
C ASN A 74 -16.38 -4.63 -0.82
N SER A 75 -17.68 -4.90 -0.81
CA SER A 75 -18.16 -6.27 -0.68
C SER A 75 -17.65 -7.14 -1.83
N THR A 76 -17.09 -8.30 -1.46
CA THR A 76 -16.27 -9.15 -2.31
C THR A 76 -16.69 -10.61 -2.12
N PRO A 77 -16.79 -11.42 -3.18
CA PRO A 77 -17.25 -12.81 -3.07
C PRO A 77 -16.26 -13.69 -2.28
N GLU A 78 -16.79 -14.72 -1.64
CA GLU A 78 -16.03 -15.66 -0.84
C GLU A 78 -14.93 -16.37 -1.65
N GLY A 79 -13.73 -16.54 -1.06
CA GLY A 79 -12.60 -17.19 -1.72
C GLY A 79 -11.87 -16.32 -2.75
N SER A 80 -12.21 -15.04 -2.86
CA SER A 80 -11.56 -14.10 -3.78
C SER A 80 -10.66 -13.10 -3.07
N THR A 81 -9.76 -12.48 -3.85
CA THR A 81 -8.87 -11.42 -3.39
C THR A 81 -9.29 -10.11 -4.03
N GLN A 82 -9.56 -9.10 -3.20
CA GLN A 82 -9.81 -7.75 -3.66
C GLN A 82 -8.48 -7.01 -3.83
N TYR A 83 -8.37 -6.25 -4.92
CA TYR A 83 -7.21 -5.43 -5.24
C TYR A 83 -7.62 -3.96 -5.27
N ASN A 84 -6.88 -3.14 -4.55
CA ASN A 84 -6.99 -1.69 -4.58
C ASN A 84 -5.62 -1.06 -4.86
N TYR A 85 -5.60 0.26 -5.03
CA TYR A 85 -4.35 1.02 -5.13
C TYR A 85 -4.01 1.68 -3.81
N CYS A 86 -2.74 1.64 -3.43
CA CYS A 86 -2.26 2.32 -2.23
C CYS A 86 -2.56 3.83 -2.33
N LYS A 87 -3.19 4.37 -1.31
CA LYS A 87 -3.39 5.82 -1.17
C LYS A 87 -2.08 6.51 -0.83
N GLU A 88 -1.99 7.80 -1.13
CA GLU A 88 -0.76 8.59 -0.95
C GLU A 88 -0.23 8.57 0.49
N TYR A 89 -1.13 8.57 1.47
CA TYR A 89 -0.79 8.55 2.90
C TYR A 89 -0.32 7.18 3.43
N VAL A 90 -0.51 6.10 2.68
CA VAL A 90 -0.07 4.74 3.07
C VAL A 90 1.42 4.56 2.78
N TYR A 91 1.96 5.34 1.83
CA TYR A 91 3.38 5.28 1.52
C TYR A 91 4.19 5.83 2.69
N SER A 92 5.14 5.03 3.18
CA SER A 92 6.10 5.45 4.22
C SER A 92 7.18 6.39 3.67
N SER A 93 6.84 7.28 2.74
CA SER A 93 7.78 8.16 2.05
C SER A 93 7.17 9.53 1.86
N ASP A 94 7.99 10.58 2.01
CA ASP A 94 7.56 11.98 1.93
C ASP A 94 6.97 12.37 0.57
N LYS A 95 7.21 11.55 -0.46
CA LYS A 95 6.66 11.72 -1.81
C LYS A 95 6.06 10.40 -2.28
N PRO A 96 4.79 10.37 -2.69
CA PRO A 96 4.20 9.18 -3.29
C PRO A 96 4.93 8.83 -4.59
N PRO A 97 5.03 7.54 -4.95
CA PRO A 97 5.64 7.11 -6.20
C PRO A 97 4.83 7.60 -7.40
N LYS A 98 5.50 7.76 -8.55
CA LYS A 98 4.87 8.18 -9.82
C LYS A 98 3.79 7.20 -10.31
N CYS A 99 3.81 5.96 -9.83
CA CYS A 99 2.85 4.93 -10.21
C CYS A 99 2.28 4.30 -8.95
N ASN A 100 0.97 4.07 -8.96
CA ASN A 100 0.27 3.47 -7.86
C ASN A 100 0.61 1.99 -7.74
N HIS A 101 0.98 1.56 -6.53
CA HIS A 101 1.19 0.15 -6.24
C HIS A 101 -0.14 -0.51 -5.84
N PRO A 102 -0.33 -1.79 -6.17
CA PRO A 102 -1.49 -2.54 -5.72
C PRO A 102 -1.35 -2.94 -4.24
N CYS A 103 -2.43 -2.81 -3.50
CA CYS A 103 -2.65 -3.45 -2.20
C CYS A 103 -3.77 -4.48 -2.37
N LEU A 104 -3.76 -5.53 -1.55
CA LEU A 104 -4.74 -6.59 -1.65
C LEU A 104 -5.24 -7.07 -0.29
N LYS A 105 -6.48 -7.53 -0.28
CA LYS A 105 -7.12 -8.13 0.89
C LYS A 105 -7.90 -9.36 0.48
N GLN A 106 -7.76 -10.41 1.27
CA GLN A 106 -8.36 -11.70 0.99
C GLN A 106 -9.68 -11.85 1.74
N CYS A 107 -10.69 -12.35 1.03
CA CYS A 107 -11.97 -12.78 1.60
C CYS A 107 -11.96 -14.30 1.71
N PHE A 108 -11.96 -14.83 2.93
CA PHE A 108 -11.94 -16.27 3.16
C PHE A 108 -13.32 -16.88 2.94
N SER A 109 -13.33 -18.06 2.31
CA SER A 109 -14.53 -18.87 2.19
C SER A 109 -14.97 -19.43 3.52
N ARG A 110 -16.28 -19.67 3.63
CA ARG A 110 -16.84 -20.40 4.77
C ARG A 110 -16.16 -21.75 4.95
N ASN A 111 -15.98 -22.13 6.21
CA ASN A 111 -15.42 -23.42 6.60
C ASN A 111 -16.17 -23.94 7.84
N LYS A 112 -15.81 -25.14 8.35
CA LYS A 112 -16.49 -25.71 9.53
C LYS A 112 -16.44 -24.82 10.78
N THR A 113 -15.49 -23.88 10.84
CA THR A 113 -15.30 -22.94 11.96
C THR A 113 -15.88 -21.55 11.69
N MET A 114 -16.33 -21.26 10.46
CA MET A 114 -16.80 -19.95 10.01
C MET A 114 -18.08 -20.11 9.20
N SER A 115 -19.22 -19.76 9.81
CA SER A 115 -20.56 -19.85 9.19
C SER A 115 -20.79 -18.83 8.07
N GLU A 116 -19.97 -17.77 8.02
CA GLU A 116 -20.06 -16.65 7.07
C GLU A 116 -18.67 -16.36 6.48
N ALA A 117 -18.65 -15.85 5.24
CA ALA A 117 -17.42 -15.39 4.62
C ALA A 117 -16.83 -14.21 5.41
N THR A 118 -15.53 -14.27 5.70
CA THR A 118 -14.89 -13.27 6.56
C THR A 118 -13.60 -12.74 5.95
N TRP A 119 -13.29 -11.49 6.27
CA TRP A 119 -12.08 -10.85 5.82
C TRP A 119 -10.86 -11.39 6.56
N ASN A 120 -9.74 -11.45 5.84
CA ASN A 120 -8.45 -11.55 6.49
C ASN A 120 -8.20 -10.30 7.35
N ILE A 121 -7.84 -10.52 8.62
CA ILE A 121 -7.50 -9.44 9.55
C ILE A 121 -6.32 -8.60 9.04
N THR A 122 -5.41 -9.22 8.28
CA THR A 122 -4.21 -8.58 7.76
C THR A 122 -4.36 -8.32 6.26
N SER A 123 -4.30 -7.05 5.88
CA SER A 123 -4.22 -6.61 4.49
C SER A 123 -2.76 -6.59 4.03
N ASN A 124 -2.50 -7.00 2.78
CA ASN A 124 -1.15 -7.01 2.22
C ASN A 124 -0.85 -5.68 1.54
N TYR A 125 -0.08 -4.84 2.24
CA TYR A 125 0.44 -3.54 1.78
C TYR A 125 1.92 -3.61 1.39
N GLN A 126 2.49 -4.80 1.14
CA GLN A 126 3.90 -4.94 0.80
C GLN A 126 4.28 -4.15 -0.47
N GLY A 127 3.34 -4.03 -1.42
CA GLY A 127 3.50 -3.20 -2.62
C GLY A 127 3.65 -1.70 -2.32
N CYS A 128 3.06 -1.20 -1.23
CA CYS A 128 3.12 0.21 -0.84
C CYS A 128 4.39 0.57 -0.06
N SER A 129 5.18 -0.43 0.36
CA SER A 129 6.33 -0.19 1.23
C SER A 129 7.58 0.19 0.42
N THR A 130 8.14 1.37 0.70
CA THR A 130 9.39 1.84 0.07
C THR A 130 10.64 1.20 0.68
N ARG A 131 10.50 0.34 1.71
CA ARG A 131 11.62 -0.20 2.51
C ARG A 131 12.68 -0.91 1.67
N SER A 132 12.27 -1.75 0.71
CA SER A 132 13.20 -2.50 -0.14
C SER A 132 14.05 -1.58 -1.03
N ARG A 133 13.44 -0.52 -1.57
CA ARG A 133 14.12 0.50 -2.39
C ARG A 133 15.08 1.35 -1.58
N LEU A 134 14.68 1.73 -0.36
CA LEU A 134 15.52 2.52 0.54
C LEU A 134 16.73 1.73 1.02
N ALA A 135 16.53 0.45 1.38
CA ALA A 135 17.61 -0.43 1.83
C ALA A 135 18.70 -0.59 0.76
N PHE A 136 18.31 -0.84 -0.50
CA PHE A 136 19.25 -0.92 -1.61
C PHE A 136 20.07 0.37 -1.72
N ARG A 137 19.42 1.53 -1.91
CA ARG A 137 20.12 2.83 -2.03
C ARG A 137 21.05 3.12 -0.86
N TYR A 138 20.58 2.88 0.37
CA TYR A 138 21.38 3.06 1.58
C TYR A 138 22.65 2.19 1.54
N LEU A 139 22.53 0.91 1.20
CA LEU A 139 23.67 -0.01 1.10
C LEU A 139 24.68 0.43 0.02
N TYR A 140 24.23 0.92 -1.14
CA TYR A 140 25.14 1.45 -2.16
C TYR A 140 25.91 2.67 -1.66
N HIS A 141 25.23 3.61 -0.99
CA HIS A 141 25.90 4.80 -0.48
C HIS A 141 26.92 4.47 0.60
N VAL A 142 26.57 3.59 1.54
CA VAL A 142 27.51 3.12 2.57
C VAL A 142 28.69 2.38 1.95
N GLY A 143 28.45 1.54 0.94
CA GLY A 143 29.51 0.82 0.23
C GLY A 143 30.46 1.72 -0.58
N LEU A 144 29.92 2.71 -1.30
CA LEU A 144 30.75 3.66 -2.05
C LEU A 144 31.58 4.55 -1.13
N LEU A 145 30.98 5.00 -0.03
CA LEU A 145 31.68 5.83 0.95
C LEU A 145 32.82 5.05 1.61
N SER A 146 32.60 3.79 1.98
CA SER A 146 33.65 2.97 2.58
C SER A 146 34.84 2.79 1.64
N VAL A 147 34.60 2.46 0.36
CA VAL A 147 35.66 2.33 -0.66
C VAL A 147 36.45 3.63 -0.81
N SER A 148 35.76 4.78 -0.85
CA SER A 148 36.42 6.09 -0.91
C SER A 148 37.27 6.35 0.32
N THR A 149 36.74 6.10 1.52
CA THR A 149 37.49 6.25 2.78
C THR A 149 38.74 5.38 2.79
N PHE A 150 38.64 4.11 2.42
CA PHE A 150 39.79 3.20 2.38
C PHE A 150 40.84 3.63 1.34
N SER A 151 40.44 4.20 0.21
CA SER A 151 41.37 4.72 -0.79
C SER A 151 42.07 6.01 -0.33
N SER A 152 41.39 6.86 0.45
CA SER A 152 41.93 8.16 0.88
C SER A 152 42.85 8.06 2.09
N ILE A 153 42.62 7.09 2.99
CA ILE A 153 43.46 6.88 4.19
C ILE A 153 44.96 6.73 3.85
N PRO A 154 45.41 5.86 2.92
CA PRO A 154 46.83 5.70 2.62
C PRO A 154 47.43 6.95 1.96
N ALA A 155 46.65 7.67 1.14
CA ALA A 155 47.12 8.93 0.55
C ALA A 155 47.45 9.96 1.64
N VAL A 156 46.58 10.08 2.65
CA VAL A 156 46.80 10.97 3.80
C VAL A 156 48.01 10.53 4.62
N ILE A 157 48.19 9.23 4.85
CA ILE A 157 49.37 8.71 5.59
C ILE A 157 50.67 9.11 4.89
N ILE A 158 50.74 8.96 3.56
CA ILE A 158 51.93 9.32 2.78
C ILE A 158 52.24 10.81 2.95
N PHE A 159 51.24 11.68 2.82
CA PHE A 159 51.40 13.13 3.00
C PHE A 159 51.89 13.57 4.38
N PHE A 160 51.61 12.80 5.44
CA PHE A 160 52.08 13.13 6.79
C PHE A 160 53.41 12.47 7.16
N SER A 161 53.77 11.39 6.47
CA SER A 161 55.01 10.66 6.71
C SER A 161 56.23 11.23 5.98
N TYR A 162 56.00 12.12 5.01
CA TYR A 162 57.02 12.76 4.17
C TYR A 162 56.99 14.27 4.38
#